data_AF-A0A847P7V2-F1
#
_entry.id   AF-A0A847P7V2-F1
#
_cell.length_a   1.000
_cell.length_b   1.000
_cell.length_c   1.000
_cell.angle_alpha   90.00
_cell.angle_beta   90.00
_cell.angle_gamma   90.00
#
_symmetry.space_group_name_H-M   'P 1'
#
loop_
_entity.id
_entity.type
_entity.pdbx_description
1 polymer ?
#
loop_
_entity_poly.entity_id
_entity_poly.type
_entity_poly.pdbx_seq_one_letter_code
_entity_poly.pdbx_strand_id
1 'polypeptide(L)'
;MAHAMRQLELDFVEDTGKEICDWDDNEKRIFQEKISDMAMNNYYGFDINPDLVKATKMNMVMNNDGSGNILQTNSLLPPHEWTDDFKTRLANALQIKKESIKNKNDIAVFDVIVTNPPFGSKIPIKDHAILSQFELARIWTQNKKSGKWTMTERYQSSVPPEILFIERCYQFLKPGGRMGIVLPDALLGSPGTGYIREWLIKHTKIIASIDLHEDTFQPGNGTQTSVLILQKKTPEEIAKEESSGQMADYNIYMAIVDKIGHDKRGNTLFKRDKDGNEILMPEKQTVIKVDEVFPGVKTAQAESREKIVDDQTVLVPSIFQEWKINEGISW
;
A
#
# COMPACT_ATOMS: atom_id res chain seq x y z
N MET A 1 7.50 5.13 -5.79
CA MET A 1 8.48 6.19 -6.12
C MET A 1 9.53 5.72 -7.11
N ALA A 2 10.38 4.73 -6.82
CA ALA A 2 11.46 4.31 -7.74
C ALA A 2 11.02 4.12 -9.22
N HIS A 3 9.88 3.47 -9.46
CA HIS A 3 9.33 3.34 -10.80
C HIS A 3 8.89 4.69 -11.43
N ALA A 4 8.24 5.56 -10.65
CA ALA A 4 7.85 6.89 -11.09
C ALA A 4 9.06 7.80 -11.35
N MET A 5 10.10 7.71 -10.53
CA MET A 5 11.36 8.42 -10.75
C MET A 5 12.05 7.95 -12.02
N ARG A 6 12.09 6.63 -12.26
CA ARG A 6 12.62 6.07 -13.51
C ARG A 6 11.83 6.53 -14.73
N GLN A 7 10.50 6.63 -14.63
CA GLN A 7 9.70 7.17 -15.73
C GLN A 7 10.00 8.65 -15.96
N LEU A 8 10.03 9.45 -14.89
CA LEU A 8 10.37 10.87 -14.97
C LEU A 8 11.77 11.10 -15.55
N GLU A 9 12.71 10.21 -15.22
CA GLU A 9 14.06 10.18 -15.78
C GLU A 9 14.04 9.91 -17.29
N LEU A 10 13.33 8.87 -17.73
CA LEU A 10 13.18 8.56 -19.16
C LEU A 10 12.56 9.74 -19.92
N ASP A 11 11.49 10.33 -19.38
CA ASP A 11 10.81 11.49 -19.96
C ASP A 11 11.77 12.69 -20.05
N PHE A 12 12.63 12.90 -19.04
CA PHE A 12 13.60 14.00 -19.04
C PHE A 12 14.78 13.76 -20.00
N VAL A 13 15.22 12.51 -20.17
CA VAL A 13 16.19 12.15 -21.21
C VAL A 13 15.59 12.39 -22.60
N GLU A 14 14.32 12.06 -22.81
CA GLU A 14 13.62 12.33 -24.07
C GLU A 14 13.49 13.83 -24.35
N ASP A 15 13.13 14.62 -23.33
CA ASP A 15 13.02 16.09 -23.42
C ASP A 15 14.36 16.77 -23.75
N THR A 16 15.45 16.30 -23.14
CA THR A 16 16.78 16.96 -23.25
C THR A 16 17.65 16.39 -24.36
N GLY A 17 17.38 15.15 -24.82
CA GLY A 17 18.21 14.41 -25.75
C GLY A 17 19.57 13.99 -25.18
N LYS A 18 19.75 14.04 -23.85
CA LYS A 18 21.01 13.75 -23.15
C LYS A 18 20.82 12.66 -22.11
N GLU A 19 21.76 11.74 -22.02
CA GLU A 19 21.80 10.77 -20.92
C GLU A 19 22.22 11.44 -19.60
N ILE A 20 21.87 10.82 -18.46
CA ILE A 20 22.14 11.34 -17.11
C ILE A 20 23.60 11.76 -16.92
N CYS A 21 24.54 10.99 -17.46
CA CYS A 21 25.97 11.23 -17.29
C CYS A 21 26.41 12.55 -17.91
N ASP A 22 25.64 13.07 -18.87
CA ASP A 22 25.94 14.27 -19.63
C ASP A 22 25.17 15.50 -19.15
N TRP A 23 24.37 15.37 -18.09
CA TRP A 23 23.63 16.49 -17.50
C TRP A 23 24.58 17.44 -16.76
N ASP A 24 24.47 18.72 -17.10
CA ASP A 24 25.09 19.81 -16.36
C ASP A 24 24.38 20.06 -15.01
N ASP A 25 24.97 20.93 -14.18
CA ASP A 25 24.45 21.21 -12.85
C ASP A 25 23.06 21.86 -12.88
N ASN A 26 22.72 22.58 -13.96
CA ASN A 26 21.41 23.21 -14.11
C ASN A 26 20.35 22.17 -14.48
N GLU A 27 20.66 21.25 -15.37
CA GLU A 27 19.79 20.14 -15.78
C GLU A 27 19.50 19.20 -14.62
N LYS A 28 20.53 18.87 -13.82
CA LYS A 28 20.36 18.13 -12.56
C LYS A 28 19.44 18.86 -11.59
N ARG A 29 19.57 20.18 -11.45
CA ARG A 29 18.68 20.97 -10.59
C ARG A 29 17.24 20.95 -11.09
N ILE A 30 17.00 21.15 -12.39
CA ILE A 30 15.66 21.11 -12.98
C ILE A 30 15.02 19.74 -12.76
N PHE A 31 15.79 18.65 -12.93
CA PHE A 31 15.30 17.31 -12.68
C PHE A 31 14.90 17.12 -11.20
N GLN A 32 15.71 17.62 -10.27
CA GLN A 32 15.38 17.60 -8.83
C GLN A 32 14.13 18.43 -8.51
N GLU A 33 13.94 19.58 -9.15
CA GLU A 33 12.72 20.38 -9.03
C GLU A 33 11.50 19.60 -9.55
N LYS A 34 11.60 18.92 -10.71
CA LYS A 34 10.53 18.05 -11.23
C LYS A 34 10.18 16.92 -10.25
N ILE A 35 11.17 16.28 -9.62
CA ILE A 35 10.93 15.24 -8.59
C ILE A 35 10.19 15.83 -7.39
N SER A 36 10.66 16.97 -6.88
CA SER A 36 10.05 17.64 -5.73
C SER A 36 8.61 18.05 -6.02
N ASP A 37 8.33 18.59 -7.22
CA ASP A 37 6.99 18.98 -7.66
C ASP A 37 6.08 17.76 -7.81
N MET A 38 6.56 16.67 -8.42
CA MET A 38 5.80 15.43 -8.50
C MET A 38 5.46 14.91 -7.09
N ALA A 39 6.43 14.90 -6.18
CA ALA A 39 6.21 14.41 -4.83
C ALA A 39 5.22 15.28 -4.05
N MET A 40 5.35 16.60 -4.16
CA MET A 40 4.49 17.58 -3.50
C MET A 40 3.04 17.58 -4.02
N ASN A 41 2.80 17.14 -5.25
CA ASN A 41 1.45 17.12 -5.82
C ASN A 41 0.78 15.74 -5.79
N ASN A 42 1.52 14.65 -5.62
CA ASN A 42 0.97 13.29 -5.80
C ASN A 42 1.08 12.39 -4.57
N TYR A 43 1.99 12.66 -3.64
CA TYR A 43 2.23 11.79 -2.48
C TYR A 43 1.76 12.46 -1.20
N TYR A 44 1.06 11.70 -0.37
CA TYR A 44 0.47 12.16 0.89
C TYR A 44 0.61 11.05 1.93
N GLY A 45 0.83 11.42 3.19
CA GLY A 45 0.95 10.45 4.27
C GLY A 45 0.41 11.00 5.59
N PHE A 46 -0.33 10.16 6.32
CA PHE A 46 -0.93 10.52 7.59
C PHE A 46 -0.46 9.58 8.69
N ASP A 47 0.02 10.16 9.80
CA ASP A 47 0.35 9.39 11.00
C ASP A 47 -0.06 10.19 12.24
N ILE A 48 -0.47 9.50 13.30
CA ILE A 48 -0.85 10.14 14.56
C ILE A 48 0.38 10.54 15.39
N ASN A 49 1.47 9.80 15.26
CA ASN A 49 2.68 9.97 16.04
C ASN A 49 3.59 11.04 15.40
N PRO A 50 3.84 12.18 16.08
CA PRO A 50 4.67 13.26 15.55
C PRO A 50 6.12 12.82 15.26
N ASP A 51 6.66 11.85 16.03
CA ASP A 51 8.02 11.35 15.83
C ASP A 51 8.11 10.51 14.55
N LEU A 52 7.10 9.69 14.27
CA LEU A 52 7.02 8.92 13.02
C LEU A 52 6.80 9.82 11.81
N VAL A 53 5.98 10.88 11.95
CA VAL A 53 5.86 11.93 10.92
C VAL A 53 7.22 12.56 10.64
N LYS A 54 7.97 12.91 11.68
CA LYS A 54 9.29 13.56 11.54
C LYS A 54 10.32 12.61 10.90
N ALA A 55 10.37 11.36 11.35
CA ALA A 55 11.24 10.34 10.78
C ALA A 55 10.90 10.06 9.31
N THR A 56 9.61 9.97 8.96
CA THR A 56 9.16 9.77 7.58
C THR A 56 9.55 10.94 6.70
N LYS A 57 9.39 12.19 7.19
CA LYS A 57 9.86 13.39 6.48
C LYS A 57 11.36 13.35 6.22
N MET A 58 12.15 13.01 7.23
CA MET A 58 13.61 12.87 7.08
C MET A 58 13.96 11.81 6.03
N ASN A 59 13.29 10.65 6.06
CA ASN A 59 13.50 9.59 5.09
C ASN A 59 13.19 10.05 3.67
N MET A 60 12.07 10.76 3.44
CA MET A 60 11.75 11.27 2.12
C MET A 60 12.75 12.31 1.62
N VAL A 61 13.21 13.23 2.48
CA VAL A 61 14.25 14.20 2.11
C VAL A 61 15.55 13.48 1.71
N MET A 62 15.94 12.43 2.44
CA MET A 62 17.14 11.64 2.12
C MET A 62 17.05 10.90 0.78
N ASN A 63 15.83 10.57 0.33
CA ASN A 63 15.60 9.93 -0.96
C ASN A 63 15.34 10.93 -2.10
N ASN A 64 15.50 12.24 -1.84
CA ASN A 64 15.18 13.35 -2.77
C ASN A 64 13.69 13.47 -3.15
N ASP A 65 12.80 12.91 -2.33
CA ASP A 65 11.36 12.90 -2.56
C ASP A 65 10.64 14.13 -1.97
N GLY A 66 11.36 15.09 -1.40
CA GLY A 66 10.77 16.19 -0.62
C GLY A 66 10.11 15.70 0.68
N SER A 67 9.24 16.50 1.31
CA SER A 67 8.55 16.06 2.56
C SER A 67 7.22 16.77 2.85
N GLY A 68 6.66 17.46 1.85
CA GLY A 68 5.62 18.49 2.07
C GLY A 68 4.34 17.94 2.71
N ASN A 69 3.91 16.75 2.29
CA ASN A 69 2.55 16.26 2.54
C ASN A 69 2.47 15.10 3.54
N ILE A 70 3.49 14.93 4.36
CA ILE A 70 3.41 14.03 5.52
C ILE A 70 2.84 14.83 6.68
N LEU A 71 1.61 14.52 7.06
CA LEU A 71 0.80 15.32 7.98
C LEU A 71 0.50 14.51 9.24
N GLN A 72 0.64 15.17 10.39
CA GLN A 72 0.26 14.57 11.66
C GLN A 72 -1.25 14.69 11.86
N THR A 73 -1.96 13.58 11.99
CA THR A 73 -3.38 13.57 12.34
C THR A 73 -3.85 12.21 12.84
N ASN A 74 -4.91 12.19 13.64
CA ASN A 74 -5.72 10.99 13.81
C ASN A 74 -6.73 10.91 12.66
N SER A 75 -6.42 10.08 11.65
CA SER A 75 -7.26 9.93 10.46
C SER A 75 -8.63 9.30 10.75
N LEU A 76 -8.84 8.68 11.92
CA LEU A 76 -10.14 8.16 12.32
C LEU A 76 -11.08 9.25 12.85
N LEU A 77 -10.56 10.41 13.27
CA LEU A 77 -11.41 11.51 13.73
C LEU A 77 -12.38 11.98 12.64
N PRO A 78 -13.55 12.49 13.03
CA PRO A 78 -14.42 13.23 12.14
C PRO A 78 -13.69 14.33 11.36
N PRO A 79 -13.91 14.46 10.03
CA PRO A 79 -13.25 15.51 9.26
C PRO A 79 -13.48 16.94 9.77
N HIS A 80 -14.66 17.22 10.33
CA HIS A 80 -14.92 18.52 10.97
C HIS A 80 -14.09 18.75 12.24
N GLU A 81 -13.75 17.70 12.98
CA GLU A 81 -12.92 17.75 14.20
C GLU A 81 -11.42 17.76 13.91
N TRP A 82 -10.98 17.55 12.66
CA TRP A 82 -9.58 17.71 12.29
C TRP A 82 -9.09 19.13 12.59
N THR A 83 -7.82 19.22 12.99
CA THR A 83 -7.20 20.51 13.35
C THR A 83 -7.21 21.46 12.18
N ASP A 84 -7.28 22.76 12.49
CA ASP A 84 -7.31 23.80 11.47
C ASP A 84 -6.04 23.81 10.60
N ASP A 85 -4.89 23.60 11.23
CA ASP A 85 -3.58 23.46 10.57
C ASP A 85 -3.58 22.26 9.61
N PHE A 86 -4.07 21.09 10.05
CA PHE A 86 -4.16 19.91 9.19
C PHE A 86 -5.04 20.16 7.98
N LYS A 87 -6.27 20.67 8.19
CA LYS A 87 -7.20 20.97 7.08
C LYS A 87 -6.63 21.98 6.11
N THR A 88 -5.95 23.01 6.60
CA THR A 88 -5.32 24.04 5.76
C THR A 88 -4.21 23.44 4.90
N ARG A 89 -3.31 22.63 5.49
CA ARG A 89 -2.21 21.99 4.75
C ARG A 89 -2.73 20.99 3.73
N LEU A 90 -3.68 20.15 4.11
CA LEU A 90 -4.30 19.18 3.21
C LEU A 90 -5.03 19.86 2.06
N ALA A 91 -5.82 20.91 2.34
CA ALA A 91 -6.54 21.66 1.33
C ALA A 91 -5.59 22.33 0.32
N ASN A 92 -4.50 22.95 0.80
CA ASN A 92 -3.48 23.54 -0.06
C ASN A 92 -2.79 22.49 -0.93
N ALA A 93 -2.41 21.35 -0.35
CA ALA A 93 -1.72 20.28 -1.06
C ALA A 93 -2.61 19.57 -2.09
N LEU A 94 -3.93 19.52 -1.87
CA LEU A 94 -4.91 18.98 -2.82
C LEU A 94 -5.49 20.05 -3.77
N GLN A 95 -5.12 21.32 -3.59
CA GLN A 95 -5.67 22.46 -4.32
C GLN A 95 -7.22 22.56 -4.24
N ILE A 96 -7.78 22.23 -3.07
CA ILE A 96 -9.21 22.32 -2.79
C ILE A 96 -9.52 23.39 -1.74
N LYS A 97 -10.79 23.79 -1.63
CA LYS A 97 -11.22 24.72 -0.58
C LYS A 97 -11.29 23.99 0.75
N LYS A 98 -10.67 24.55 1.79
CA LYS A 98 -10.71 24.03 3.17
C LYS A 98 -12.14 23.79 3.67
N GLU A 99 -13.06 24.67 3.28
CA GLU A 99 -14.48 24.61 3.68
C GLU A 99 -15.22 23.42 3.07
N SER A 100 -14.64 22.75 2.07
CA SER A 100 -15.22 21.54 1.49
C SER A 100 -15.05 20.32 2.40
N ILE A 101 -14.02 20.28 3.25
CA ILE A 101 -13.70 19.13 4.11
C ILE A 101 -14.57 19.17 5.38
N LYS A 102 -15.81 18.70 5.30
CA LYS A 102 -16.77 18.76 6.43
C LYS A 102 -17.04 17.39 7.05
N ASN A 103 -17.25 16.38 6.22
CA ASN A 103 -17.65 15.06 6.68
C ASN A 103 -17.02 13.94 5.83
N LYS A 104 -17.35 12.69 6.18
CA LYS A 104 -16.80 11.48 5.56
C LYS A 104 -17.06 11.36 4.05
N ASN A 105 -18.05 12.07 3.51
CA ASN A 105 -18.37 12.07 2.08
C ASN A 105 -17.54 13.09 1.28
N ASP A 106 -16.91 14.06 1.95
CA ASP A 106 -16.16 15.14 1.28
C ASP A 106 -14.66 14.85 1.16
N ILE A 107 -14.22 13.67 1.59
CA ILE A 107 -12.79 13.31 1.69
C ILE A 107 -12.35 12.29 0.64
N ALA A 108 -13.19 12.00 -0.35
CA ALA A 108 -12.88 11.13 -1.49
C ALA A 108 -11.94 11.84 -2.47
N VAL A 109 -10.67 11.94 -2.14
CA VAL A 109 -9.67 12.80 -2.82
C VAL A 109 -8.48 12.04 -3.39
N PHE A 110 -8.31 10.76 -3.06
CA PHE A 110 -7.18 9.95 -3.52
C PHE A 110 -7.57 8.93 -4.58
N ASP A 111 -6.73 8.77 -5.60
CA ASP A 111 -6.90 7.76 -6.64
C ASP A 111 -6.33 6.40 -6.22
N VAL A 112 -5.24 6.42 -5.44
CA VAL A 112 -4.53 5.24 -4.97
C VAL A 112 -4.21 5.39 -3.48
N ILE A 113 -4.44 4.33 -2.71
CA ILE A 113 -3.99 4.21 -1.31
C ILE A 113 -3.15 2.96 -1.17
N VAL A 114 -2.01 3.06 -0.51
CA VAL A 114 -1.22 1.90 -0.08
C VAL A 114 -0.97 2.04 1.40
N THR A 115 -1.36 1.06 2.19
CA THR A 115 -1.26 1.17 3.64
C THR A 115 -1.09 -0.17 4.34
N ASN A 116 -0.40 -0.12 5.48
CA ASN A 116 -0.27 -1.18 6.44
C ASN A 116 -0.76 -0.64 7.80
N PRO A 117 -2.08 -0.62 8.05
CA PRO A 117 -2.63 -0.06 9.27
C PRO A 117 -2.15 -0.85 10.50
N PRO A 118 -2.10 -0.23 11.69
CA PRO A 118 -1.61 -0.92 12.88
C PRO A 118 -2.50 -2.11 13.25
N PHE A 119 -1.91 -3.30 13.35
CA PHE A 119 -2.59 -4.52 13.79
C PHE A 119 -2.48 -4.74 15.29
N GLY A 120 -3.48 -5.43 15.86
CA GLY A 120 -3.43 -5.84 17.26
C GLY A 120 -3.35 -4.65 18.23
N SER A 121 -3.83 -3.48 17.79
CA SER A 121 -3.92 -2.29 18.63
C SER A 121 -4.69 -2.66 19.90
N LYS A 122 -4.00 -2.73 21.04
CA LYS A 122 -4.58 -3.18 22.33
C LYS A 122 -5.74 -2.32 22.81
N ILE A 123 -5.95 -1.15 22.19
CA ILE A 123 -6.96 -0.17 22.57
C ILE A 123 -7.97 -0.06 21.42
N PRO A 124 -9.14 -0.69 21.55
CA PRO A 124 -10.22 -0.53 20.58
C PRO A 124 -10.84 0.87 20.70
N ILE A 125 -11.44 1.35 19.61
CA ILE A 125 -12.11 2.64 19.56
C ILE A 125 -13.50 2.51 20.20
N LYS A 126 -13.81 3.39 21.16
CA LYS A 126 -15.08 3.43 21.90
C LYS A 126 -15.85 4.73 21.72
N ASP A 127 -15.23 5.73 21.11
CA ASP A 127 -15.83 7.05 20.93
C ASP A 127 -16.96 6.99 19.89
N HIS A 128 -18.19 7.26 20.32
CA HIS A 128 -19.35 7.24 19.45
C HIS A 128 -19.27 8.29 18.33
N ALA A 129 -18.60 9.43 18.55
CA ALA A 129 -18.41 10.43 17.50
C ALA A 129 -17.60 9.85 16.33
N ILE A 130 -16.56 9.08 16.63
CA ILE A 130 -15.77 8.33 15.64
C ILE A 130 -16.60 7.19 15.04
N LEU A 131 -17.21 6.33 15.88
CA LEU A 131 -17.92 5.14 15.40
C LEU A 131 -19.11 5.46 14.50
N SER A 132 -19.81 6.57 14.76
CA SER A 132 -20.99 7.01 13.99
C SER A 132 -20.71 7.27 12.50
N GLN A 133 -19.43 7.35 12.13
CA GLN A 133 -19.00 7.60 10.77
C GLN A 133 -18.87 6.34 9.93
N PHE A 134 -18.85 5.17 10.57
CA PHE A 134 -18.46 3.92 9.93
C PHE A 134 -19.64 2.94 9.93
N GLU A 135 -19.96 2.41 8.76
CA GLU A 135 -20.89 1.30 8.60
C GLU A 135 -20.36 0.01 9.23
N LEU A 136 -19.04 -0.23 9.12
CA LEU A 136 -18.39 -1.37 9.77
C LEU A 136 -18.42 -1.28 11.30
N ALA A 137 -18.64 -0.09 11.87
CA ALA A 137 -18.84 0.09 13.30
C ALA A 137 -20.27 -0.23 13.78
N ARG A 138 -21.22 -0.44 12.87
CA ARG A 138 -22.57 -0.87 13.22
C ARG A 138 -22.59 -2.33 13.66
N ILE A 139 -23.66 -2.72 14.33
CA ILE A 139 -23.94 -4.12 14.65
C ILE A 139 -24.53 -4.77 13.40
N TRP A 140 -23.99 -5.92 13.03
CA TRP A 140 -24.46 -6.74 11.91
C TRP A 140 -25.03 -8.05 12.41
N THR A 141 -26.13 -8.50 11.80
CA THR A 141 -26.80 -9.76 12.14
C THR A 141 -26.80 -10.69 10.95
N GLN A 142 -26.42 -11.94 11.17
CA GLN A 142 -26.44 -12.95 10.12
C GLN A 142 -27.77 -13.70 10.11
N ASN A 143 -28.38 -13.83 8.93
CA ASN A 143 -29.48 -14.75 8.73
C ASN A 143 -28.93 -16.19 8.66
N LYS A 144 -29.23 -17.02 9.66
CA LYS A 144 -28.73 -18.40 9.76
C LYS A 144 -29.13 -19.31 8.60
N LYS A 145 -30.19 -18.99 7.85
CA LYS A 145 -30.65 -19.81 6.72
C LYS A 145 -29.97 -19.44 5.41
N SER A 146 -29.79 -18.15 5.14
CA SER A 146 -29.20 -17.67 3.89
C SER A 146 -27.72 -17.33 4.00
N GLY A 147 -27.16 -17.26 5.21
CA GLY A 147 -25.79 -16.81 5.46
C GLY A 147 -25.56 -15.30 5.28
N LYS A 148 -26.57 -14.57 4.78
CA LYS A 148 -26.49 -13.13 4.48
C LYS A 148 -26.38 -12.27 5.73
N TRP A 149 -25.51 -11.28 5.69
CA TRP A 149 -25.37 -10.30 6.77
C TRP A 149 -26.25 -9.07 6.51
N THR A 150 -26.90 -8.57 7.56
CA THR A 150 -27.69 -7.34 7.50
C THR A 150 -27.22 -6.35 8.56
N MET A 151 -26.96 -5.13 8.12
CA MET A 151 -26.57 -4.02 8.99
C MET A 151 -27.77 -3.52 9.81
N THR A 152 -27.55 -3.17 11.06
CA THR A 152 -28.56 -2.52 11.92
C THR A 152 -28.24 -1.03 12.13
N GLU A 153 -29.17 -0.27 12.70
CA GLU A 153 -28.94 1.15 13.04
C GLU A 153 -28.10 1.37 14.31
N ARG A 154 -27.83 0.31 15.09
CA ARG A 154 -27.08 0.41 16.34
C ARG A 154 -25.59 0.29 16.09
N TYR A 155 -24.81 1.09 16.81
CA TYR A 155 -23.34 1.01 16.82
C TYR A 155 -22.85 0.01 17.86
N GLN A 156 -21.71 -0.62 17.56
CA GLN A 156 -20.96 -1.39 18.53
C GLN A 156 -20.41 -0.46 19.62
N SER A 157 -20.23 -0.96 20.84
CA SER A 157 -19.64 -0.18 21.93
C SER A 157 -18.12 -0.02 21.81
N SER A 158 -17.48 -0.90 21.04
CA SER A 158 -16.04 -0.94 20.86
C SER A 158 -15.68 -1.64 19.56
N VAL A 159 -14.83 -1.03 18.75
CA VAL A 159 -14.41 -1.59 17.44
C VAL A 159 -12.88 -1.53 17.31
N PRO A 160 -12.22 -2.62 16.91
CA PRO A 160 -10.79 -2.60 16.58
C PRO A 160 -10.46 -1.59 15.48
N PRO A 161 -9.40 -0.76 15.62
CA PRO A 161 -9.05 0.27 14.64
C PRO A 161 -8.84 -0.27 13.22
N GLU A 162 -8.27 -1.47 13.08
CA GLU A 162 -8.00 -2.13 11.79
C GLU A 162 -9.27 -2.31 10.95
N ILE A 163 -10.44 -2.53 11.58
CA ILE A 163 -11.73 -2.61 10.88
C ILE A 163 -12.15 -1.22 10.37
N LEU A 164 -11.94 -0.18 11.19
CA LEU A 164 -12.28 1.20 10.81
C LEU A 164 -11.37 1.73 9.72
N PHE A 165 -10.10 1.30 9.68
CA PHE A 165 -9.16 1.68 8.63
C PHE A 165 -9.58 1.18 7.25
N ILE A 166 -10.19 -0.01 7.14
CA ILE A 166 -10.75 -0.52 5.87
C ILE A 166 -11.72 0.50 5.29
N GLU A 167 -12.70 0.92 6.08
CA GLU A 167 -13.71 1.87 5.62
C GLU A 167 -13.16 3.29 5.50
N ARG A 168 -12.24 3.72 6.37
CA ARG A 168 -11.62 5.04 6.24
C ARG A 168 -10.82 5.17 4.95
N CYS A 169 -10.03 4.17 4.58
CA CYS A 169 -9.32 4.14 3.30
C CYS A 169 -10.31 4.15 2.13
N TYR A 170 -11.40 3.39 2.20
CA TYR A 170 -12.46 3.46 1.20
C TYR A 170 -13.10 4.86 1.09
N GLN A 171 -13.34 5.56 2.21
CA GLN A 171 -13.90 6.92 2.22
C GLN A 171 -12.94 7.93 1.58
N PHE A 172 -11.62 7.73 1.77
CA PHE A 172 -10.58 8.54 1.16
C PHE A 172 -10.42 8.34 -0.36
N LEU A 173 -10.81 7.17 -0.87
CA LEU A 173 -10.76 6.88 -2.31
C LEU A 173 -11.84 7.63 -3.09
N LYS A 174 -11.47 8.18 -4.24
CA LYS A 174 -12.42 8.59 -5.29
C LYS A 174 -13.18 7.36 -5.82
N PRO A 175 -14.39 7.53 -6.39
CA PRO A 175 -15.05 6.48 -7.17
C PRO A 175 -14.10 5.90 -8.23
N GLY A 176 -14.00 4.57 -8.31
CA GLY A 176 -13.06 3.89 -9.21
C GLY A 176 -11.60 3.84 -8.73
N GLY A 177 -11.26 4.56 -7.65
CA GLY A 177 -9.94 4.53 -7.02
C GLY A 177 -9.61 3.16 -6.43
N ARG A 178 -8.33 2.92 -6.12
CA ARG A 178 -7.83 1.61 -5.71
C ARG A 178 -7.01 1.67 -4.43
N MET A 179 -7.05 0.61 -3.64
CA MET A 179 -6.19 0.47 -2.47
C MET A 179 -5.51 -0.89 -2.37
N GLY A 180 -4.24 -0.87 -1.97
CA GLY A 180 -3.54 -2.01 -1.41
C GLY A 180 -3.50 -1.88 0.11
N ILE A 181 -4.11 -2.82 0.83
CA ILE A 181 -4.18 -2.79 2.29
C ILE A 181 -3.75 -4.13 2.87
N VAL A 182 -2.84 -4.09 3.84
CA VAL A 182 -2.47 -5.27 4.63
C VAL A 182 -3.50 -5.42 5.77
N LEU A 183 -4.03 -6.62 5.98
CA LEU A 183 -5.03 -6.91 7.02
C LEU A 183 -4.74 -8.25 7.72
N PRO A 184 -5.12 -8.42 8.99
CA PRO A 184 -5.07 -9.73 9.64
C PRO A 184 -6.01 -10.73 8.98
N ASP A 185 -5.53 -11.95 8.76
CA ASP A 185 -6.29 -13.03 8.12
C ASP A 185 -7.60 -13.34 8.83
N ALA A 186 -7.61 -13.22 10.16
CA ALA A 186 -8.81 -13.44 10.96
C ALA A 186 -9.98 -12.55 10.54
N LEU A 187 -9.74 -11.33 10.05
CA LEU A 187 -10.80 -10.45 9.55
C LEU A 187 -11.43 -11.01 8.26
N LEU A 188 -10.62 -11.64 7.42
CA LEU A 188 -11.02 -12.13 6.10
C LEU A 188 -11.55 -13.56 6.14
N GLY A 189 -11.09 -14.41 7.05
CA GLY A 189 -11.47 -15.83 7.11
C GLY A 189 -12.54 -16.17 8.15
N SER A 190 -12.62 -15.45 9.27
CA SER A 190 -13.44 -15.90 10.41
C SER A 190 -14.94 -15.84 10.10
N PRO A 191 -15.76 -16.78 10.61
CA PRO A 191 -17.22 -16.72 10.49
C PRO A 191 -17.82 -15.48 11.14
N GLY A 192 -17.31 -15.08 12.31
CA GLY A 192 -17.82 -13.94 13.08
C GLY A 192 -17.58 -12.57 12.43
N THR A 193 -16.64 -12.46 11.50
CA THR A 193 -16.30 -11.23 10.78
C THR A 193 -16.87 -11.21 9.35
N GLY A 194 -17.80 -12.12 9.03
CA GLY A 194 -18.38 -12.21 7.69
C GLY A 194 -19.08 -10.94 7.18
N TYR A 195 -19.54 -10.07 8.08
CA TYR A 195 -20.07 -8.77 7.72
C TYR A 195 -19.05 -7.85 7.04
N ILE A 196 -17.74 -8.00 7.34
CA ILE A 196 -16.68 -7.24 6.68
C ILE A 196 -16.59 -7.66 5.21
N ARG A 197 -16.68 -8.97 4.93
CA ARG A 197 -16.70 -9.50 3.55
C ARG A 197 -17.94 -9.02 2.79
N GLU A 198 -19.12 -9.08 3.42
CA GLU A 198 -20.36 -8.56 2.83
C GLU A 198 -20.21 -7.06 2.48
N TRP A 199 -19.64 -6.28 3.39
CA TRP A 199 -19.40 -4.85 3.17
C TRP A 199 -18.38 -4.59 2.06
N LEU A 200 -17.27 -5.33 2.03
CA LEU A 200 -16.24 -5.23 0.99
C LEU A 200 -16.81 -5.56 -0.39
N ILE A 201 -17.56 -6.65 -0.51
CA ILE A 201 -18.21 -7.08 -1.76
C ILE A 201 -19.20 -6.01 -2.24
N LYS A 202 -19.97 -5.41 -1.34
CA LYS A 202 -20.92 -4.36 -1.70
C LYS A 202 -20.23 -3.10 -2.25
N HIS A 203 -19.15 -2.67 -1.61
CA HIS A 203 -18.55 -1.35 -1.87
C HIS A 203 -17.33 -1.38 -2.80
N THR A 204 -16.74 -2.56 -3.01
CA THR A 204 -15.50 -2.70 -3.79
C THR A 204 -15.55 -3.91 -4.72
N LYS A 205 -14.69 -3.89 -5.74
CA LYS A 205 -14.28 -5.09 -6.48
C LYS A 205 -12.99 -5.59 -5.84
N ILE A 206 -12.97 -6.86 -5.46
CA ILE A 206 -11.79 -7.50 -4.89
C ILE A 206 -10.89 -7.94 -6.04
N ILE A 207 -9.77 -7.25 -6.26
CA ILE A 207 -8.88 -7.52 -7.39
C ILE A 207 -7.91 -8.65 -7.04
N ALA A 208 -7.33 -8.60 -5.84
CA ALA A 208 -6.42 -9.61 -5.36
C ALA A 208 -6.56 -9.87 -3.86
N SER A 209 -6.31 -11.12 -3.48
CA SER A 209 -6.13 -11.56 -2.10
C SER A 209 -4.87 -12.41 -2.03
N ILE A 210 -3.83 -11.87 -1.40
CA ILE A 210 -2.50 -12.49 -1.31
C ILE A 210 -2.24 -12.84 0.15
N ASP A 211 -2.26 -14.12 0.49
CA ASP A 211 -1.95 -14.62 1.83
C ASP A 211 -0.42 -14.60 2.04
N LEU A 212 0.02 -14.05 3.18
CA LEU A 212 1.43 -13.96 3.53
C LEU A 212 1.77 -14.98 4.62
N HIS A 213 2.97 -15.56 4.54
CA HIS A 213 3.48 -16.48 5.54
C HIS A 213 3.41 -15.89 6.97
N GLU A 214 3.10 -16.70 7.98
CA GLU A 214 2.96 -16.27 9.39
C GLU A 214 4.19 -15.53 9.96
N ASP A 215 5.37 -15.86 9.43
CA ASP A 215 6.64 -15.27 9.83
C ASP A 215 6.92 -13.91 9.18
N THR A 216 6.06 -13.40 8.27
CA THR A 216 6.33 -12.18 7.47
C THR A 216 6.64 -10.96 8.32
N PHE A 217 5.96 -10.82 9.46
CA PHE A 217 6.17 -9.71 10.39
C PHE A 217 6.97 -10.12 11.65
N GLN A 218 7.47 -11.36 11.72
CA GLN A 218 8.32 -11.83 12.81
C GLN A 218 9.75 -11.27 12.68
N PRO A 219 10.47 -11.06 13.80
CA PRO A 219 10.10 -11.39 15.18
C PRO A 219 9.20 -10.35 15.87
N GLY A 220 8.79 -9.29 15.16
CA GLY A 220 8.05 -8.16 15.73
C GLY A 220 6.57 -8.44 15.99
N ASN A 221 5.92 -9.19 15.10
CA ASN A 221 4.50 -9.54 15.17
C ASN A 221 4.26 -10.91 14.52
N GLY A 222 3.55 -11.79 15.22
CA GLY A 222 3.18 -13.14 14.74
C GLY A 222 1.75 -13.25 14.20
N THR A 223 1.09 -12.13 13.92
CA THR A 223 -0.23 -12.13 13.30
C THR A 223 -0.08 -12.49 11.82
N GLN A 224 -0.75 -13.56 11.38
CA GLN A 224 -0.87 -13.87 9.95
C GLN A 224 -1.73 -12.81 9.26
N THR A 225 -1.27 -12.37 8.10
CA THR A 225 -1.82 -11.23 7.38
C THR A 225 -1.88 -11.49 5.90
N SER A 226 -2.84 -10.85 5.25
CA SER A 226 -2.99 -10.87 3.80
C SER A 226 -2.89 -9.46 3.23
N VAL A 227 -2.42 -9.34 1.98
CA VAL A 227 -2.53 -8.13 1.18
C VAL A 227 -3.80 -8.21 0.33
N LEU A 228 -4.72 -7.27 0.53
CA LEU A 228 -5.86 -7.08 -0.36
C LEU A 228 -5.61 -5.94 -1.33
N ILE A 229 -5.91 -6.20 -2.61
CA ILE A 229 -6.01 -5.15 -3.63
C ILE A 229 -7.49 -4.98 -3.96
N LEU A 230 -8.00 -3.77 -3.73
CA LEU A 230 -9.42 -3.45 -3.83
C LEU A 230 -9.60 -2.26 -4.78
N GLN A 231 -10.65 -2.28 -5.59
CA GLN A 231 -11.09 -1.13 -6.37
C GLN A 231 -12.44 -0.66 -5.84
N LYS A 232 -12.54 0.62 -5.48
CA LYS A 232 -13.80 1.25 -5.06
C LYS A 232 -14.80 1.26 -6.22
N LYS A 233 -15.99 0.69 -5.99
CA LYS A 233 -17.08 0.74 -6.97
C LYS A 233 -17.59 2.16 -7.14
N THR A 234 -18.09 2.47 -8.34
CA THR A 234 -18.80 3.74 -8.55
C THR A 234 -20.21 3.67 -7.98
N PRO A 235 -20.85 4.81 -7.65
CA PRO A 235 -22.24 4.83 -7.21
C PRO A 235 -23.20 4.13 -8.18
N GLU A 236 -22.95 4.23 -9.48
CA GLU A 236 -23.74 3.59 -10.54
C GLU A 236 -23.61 2.07 -10.50
N GLU A 237 -22.40 1.55 -10.27
CA GLU A 237 -22.15 0.11 -10.12
C GLU A 237 -22.90 -0.45 -8.90
N ILE A 238 -22.81 0.24 -7.76
CA ILE A 238 -23.52 -0.16 -6.53
C ILE A 238 -25.03 -0.16 -6.77
N ALA A 239 -25.58 0.92 -7.35
CA ALA A 239 -27.01 1.03 -7.63
C ALA A 239 -27.51 -0.05 -8.62
N LYS A 240 -26.68 -0.42 -9.60
CA LYS A 240 -26.99 -1.51 -10.56
C LYS A 240 -27.02 -2.88 -9.87
N GLU A 241 -26.07 -3.17 -9.00
CA GLU A 241 -26.06 -4.43 -8.24
C GLU A 241 -27.22 -4.49 -7.25
N GLU A 242 -27.55 -3.39 -6.58
CA GLU A 242 -28.68 -3.32 -5.66
C GLU A 242 -30.03 -3.50 -6.36
N SER A 243 -30.22 -2.90 -7.54
CA SER A 243 -31.46 -3.02 -8.32
C SER A 243 -31.64 -4.39 -8.99
N SER A 244 -30.55 -5.01 -9.45
CA SER A 244 -30.59 -6.37 -10.01
C SER A 244 -30.61 -7.46 -8.94
N GLY A 245 -30.18 -7.15 -7.71
CA GLY A 245 -29.98 -8.12 -6.64
C GLY A 245 -28.84 -9.11 -6.92
N GLN A 246 -28.02 -8.84 -7.94
CA GLN A 246 -26.94 -9.71 -8.38
C GLN A 246 -25.61 -8.95 -8.35
N MET A 247 -24.61 -9.56 -7.70
CA MET A 247 -23.24 -9.07 -7.69
C MET A 247 -22.64 -9.19 -9.09
N ALA A 248 -21.80 -8.22 -9.49
CA ALA A 248 -21.00 -8.37 -10.71
C ALA A 248 -20.12 -9.62 -10.64
N ASP A 249 -20.08 -10.37 -11.74
CA ASP A 249 -19.17 -11.50 -11.90
C ASP A 249 -17.80 -10.99 -12.35
N TYR A 250 -16.76 -11.32 -11.59
CA TYR A 250 -15.38 -10.94 -11.88
C TYR A 250 -14.40 -11.92 -11.22
N ASN A 251 -13.24 -12.10 -11.85
CA ASN A 251 -12.19 -12.95 -11.31
C ASN A 251 -11.41 -12.23 -10.21
N ILE A 252 -10.93 -13.00 -9.23
CA ILE A 252 -10.09 -12.52 -8.14
C ILE A 252 -8.75 -13.23 -8.23
N TYR A 253 -7.65 -12.47 -8.26
CA TYR A 253 -6.32 -13.05 -8.16
C TYR A 253 -6.08 -13.55 -6.73
N MET A 254 -5.77 -14.84 -6.59
CA MET A 254 -5.44 -15.42 -5.29
C MET A 254 -4.04 -16.02 -5.34
N ALA A 255 -3.23 -15.69 -4.34
CA ALA A 255 -1.90 -16.24 -4.17
C ALA A 255 -1.63 -16.53 -2.70
N ILE A 256 -0.81 -17.54 -2.44
CA ILE A 256 -0.30 -17.87 -1.11
C ILE A 256 1.22 -17.79 -1.20
N VAL A 257 1.82 -17.04 -0.29
CA VAL A 257 3.28 -16.90 -0.19
C VAL A 257 3.78 -17.81 0.92
N ASP A 258 4.38 -18.94 0.55
CA ASP A 258 4.91 -19.94 1.48
C ASP A 258 6.33 -19.61 1.97
N LYS A 259 7.08 -18.83 1.19
CA LYS A 259 8.49 -18.51 1.44
C LYS A 259 8.73 -17.02 1.36
N ILE A 260 9.30 -16.46 2.43
CA ILE A 260 9.50 -15.01 2.62
C ILE A 260 10.97 -14.64 2.80
N GLY A 261 11.89 -15.57 2.57
CA GLY A 261 13.33 -15.33 2.67
C GLY A 261 13.89 -15.27 4.09
N HIS A 262 13.09 -15.47 5.14
CA HIS A 262 13.58 -15.56 6.52
C HIS A 262 12.73 -16.46 7.43
N ASP A 263 13.30 -16.85 8.56
CA ASP A 263 12.59 -17.57 9.64
C ASP A 263 11.98 -16.62 10.68
N LYS A 264 11.21 -17.19 11.62
CA LYS A 264 10.63 -16.48 12.79
C LYS A 264 11.61 -15.69 13.67
N ARG A 265 12.92 -15.95 13.58
CA ARG A 265 13.97 -15.24 14.32
C ARG A 265 14.61 -14.13 13.49
N GLY A 266 14.22 -13.99 12.22
CA GLY A 266 14.81 -13.05 11.26
C GLY A 266 16.06 -13.58 10.57
N ASN A 267 16.39 -14.88 10.68
CA ASN A 267 17.52 -15.43 9.95
C ASN A 267 17.15 -15.64 8.48
N THR A 268 17.98 -15.17 7.56
CA THR A 268 17.77 -15.34 6.12
C THR A 268 17.78 -16.82 5.72
N LEU A 269 16.79 -17.23 4.94
CA LEU A 269 16.66 -18.55 4.35
C LEU A 269 17.09 -18.50 2.88
N PHE A 270 17.86 -19.49 2.45
CA PHE A 270 18.37 -19.59 1.08
C PHE A 270 17.79 -20.83 0.37
N LYS A 271 17.62 -20.73 -0.94
CA LYS A 271 17.11 -21.83 -1.77
C LYS A 271 18.06 -23.01 -1.71
N ARG A 272 17.49 -24.21 -1.63
CA ARG A 272 18.25 -25.47 -1.59
C ARG A 272 17.91 -26.36 -2.77
N ASP A 273 18.90 -27.09 -3.27
CA ASP A 273 18.73 -28.12 -4.28
C ASP A 273 18.04 -29.37 -3.69
N LYS A 274 17.82 -30.39 -4.54
CA LYS A 274 17.17 -31.65 -4.14
C LYS A 274 17.99 -32.44 -3.10
N ASP A 275 19.29 -32.17 -3.02
CA ASP A 275 20.23 -32.80 -2.11
C ASP A 275 20.42 -31.99 -0.81
N GLY A 276 19.74 -30.85 -0.68
CA GLY A 276 19.74 -29.98 0.50
C GLY A 276 20.85 -28.94 0.54
N ASN A 277 21.66 -28.81 -0.53
CA ASN A 277 22.73 -27.81 -0.62
C ASN A 277 22.17 -26.47 -1.08
N GLU A 278 22.73 -25.37 -0.57
CA GLU A 278 22.31 -24.02 -0.97
C GLU A 278 22.68 -23.73 -2.44
N ILE A 279 21.72 -23.20 -3.18
CA ILE A 279 21.90 -22.84 -4.60
C ILE A 279 22.68 -21.53 -4.67
N LEU A 280 23.79 -21.57 -5.42
CA LEU A 280 24.66 -20.42 -5.67
C LEU A 280 24.44 -19.93 -7.10
N MET A 281 24.19 -18.62 -7.26
CA MET A 281 24.17 -17.98 -8.57
C MET A 281 25.52 -17.32 -8.84
N PRO A 282 26.16 -17.55 -10.00
CA PRO A 282 27.36 -16.82 -10.37
C PRO A 282 26.98 -15.39 -10.77
N GLU A 283 27.54 -14.40 -10.08
CA GLU A 283 27.47 -13.00 -10.46
C GLU A 283 28.82 -12.59 -11.06
N LYS A 284 28.80 -11.98 -12.24
CA LYS A 284 30.01 -11.46 -12.89
C LYS A 284 30.29 -10.06 -12.37
N GLN A 285 31.14 -9.93 -11.36
CA GLN A 285 31.65 -8.63 -10.96
C GLN A 285 32.88 -8.27 -11.81
N THR A 286 32.76 -7.17 -12.57
CA THR A 286 33.90 -6.63 -13.31
C THR A 286 34.72 -5.78 -12.36
N VAL A 287 35.84 -6.30 -11.86
CA VAL A 287 36.73 -5.56 -10.96
C VAL A 287 37.82 -4.90 -11.82
N ILE A 288 37.80 -3.58 -11.88
CA ILE A 288 38.89 -2.80 -12.47
C ILE A 288 39.97 -2.64 -11.39
N LYS A 289 41.07 -3.40 -11.50
CA LYS A 289 42.26 -3.15 -10.68
C LYS A 289 43.18 -2.19 -11.42
N VAL A 290 43.42 -1.03 -10.83
CA VAL A 290 44.44 -0.09 -11.28
C VAL A 290 45.70 -0.40 -10.46
N ASP A 291 46.72 -0.99 -11.08
CA ASP A 291 48.03 -1.20 -10.45
C ASP A 291 48.82 0.13 -10.46
N GLU A 292 49.29 0.60 -9.30
CA GLU A 292 50.07 1.84 -9.16
C GLU A 292 51.50 1.76 -9.76
N VAL A 293 51.94 0.58 -10.22
CA VAL A 293 53.36 0.33 -10.57
C VAL A 293 53.59 0.18 -12.08
N PHE A 294 52.55 0.00 -12.92
CA PHE A 294 52.68 -0.07 -14.38
C PHE A 294 51.46 0.58 -15.08
N PRO A 295 51.64 1.40 -16.13
CA PRO A 295 50.55 2.02 -16.86
C PRO A 295 49.89 0.98 -17.78
N GLY A 296 48.96 0.20 -17.23
CA GLY A 296 48.13 -0.75 -17.97
C GLY A 296 46.92 -1.17 -17.15
N VAL A 297 45.72 -0.79 -17.60
CA VAL A 297 44.46 -1.21 -16.97
C VAL A 297 44.28 -2.71 -17.27
N LYS A 298 44.35 -3.55 -16.24
CA LYS A 298 43.91 -4.95 -16.35
C LYS A 298 42.50 -5.07 -15.77
N THR A 299 41.54 -5.32 -16.64
CA THR A 299 40.19 -5.70 -16.23
C THR A 299 40.22 -7.15 -15.74
N ALA A 300 39.94 -7.40 -14.48
CA ALA A 300 39.77 -8.74 -13.93
C ALA A 300 38.27 -8.98 -13.70
N GLN A 301 37.69 -9.97 -14.37
CA GLN A 301 36.36 -10.46 -14.01
C GLN A 301 36.52 -11.37 -12.80
N ALA A 302 35.97 -10.96 -11.66
CA ALA A 302 35.83 -11.80 -10.49
C ALA A 302 34.42 -12.40 -10.52
N GLU A 303 34.32 -13.73 -10.56
CA GLU A 303 33.04 -14.42 -10.37
C GLU A 303 32.80 -14.56 -8.87
N SER A 304 31.87 -13.79 -8.32
CA SER A 304 31.36 -14.03 -6.97
C SER A 304 30.19 -15.02 -7.04
N ARG A 305 30.03 -15.82 -5.99
CA ARG A 305 28.88 -16.74 -5.85
C ARG A 305 28.02 -16.21 -4.74
N GLU A 306 26.81 -15.75 -5.07
CA GLU A 306 25.84 -15.33 -4.07
C GLU A 306 24.77 -16.39 -3.85
N LYS A 307 24.34 -16.54 -2.60
CA LYS A 307 23.25 -17.44 -2.23
C LYS A 307 21.93 -16.80 -2.60
N ILE A 308 21.05 -17.55 -3.25
CA ILE A 308 19.72 -17.05 -3.61
C ILE A 308 18.80 -17.14 -2.39
N VAL A 309 18.23 -16.02 -1.97
CA VAL A 309 17.24 -15.97 -0.89
C VAL A 309 15.97 -16.74 -1.31
N ASP A 310 15.45 -17.57 -0.42
CA ASP A 310 14.20 -18.32 -0.65
C ASP A 310 12.99 -17.45 -0.35
N ASP A 311 12.75 -16.47 -1.22
CA ASP A 311 11.67 -15.50 -1.11
C ASP A 311 10.78 -15.54 -2.36
N GLN A 312 9.51 -15.84 -2.17
CA GLN A 312 8.48 -15.84 -3.20
C GLN A 312 7.79 -14.47 -3.33
N THR A 313 7.90 -13.58 -2.34
CA THR A 313 7.24 -12.27 -2.36
C THR A 313 7.69 -11.44 -3.57
N VAL A 314 8.94 -11.59 -4.00
CA VAL A 314 9.51 -10.94 -5.19
C VAL A 314 8.93 -11.45 -6.51
N LEU A 315 8.31 -12.63 -6.52
CA LEU A 315 7.71 -13.25 -7.72
C LEU A 315 6.25 -12.83 -7.90
N VAL A 316 5.55 -12.49 -6.81
CA VAL A 316 4.12 -12.16 -6.84
C VAL A 316 3.81 -10.97 -7.77
N PRO A 317 4.57 -9.86 -7.77
CA PRO A 317 4.25 -8.70 -8.60
C PRO A 317 4.24 -8.99 -10.11
N SER A 318 5.20 -9.78 -10.62
CA SER A 318 5.27 -10.08 -12.06
C SER A 318 4.12 -10.99 -12.50
N ILE A 319 3.81 -12.02 -11.70
CA ILE A 319 2.69 -12.94 -11.98
C ILE A 319 1.36 -12.17 -11.91
N PHE A 320 1.19 -11.31 -10.90
CA PHE A 320 0.01 -10.46 -10.77
C PHE A 320 -0.13 -9.49 -11.95
N GLN A 321 0.98 -8.92 -12.44
CA GLN A 321 0.96 -8.03 -13.60
C GLN A 321 0.51 -8.74 -14.87
N GLU A 322 0.98 -9.96 -15.13
CA GLU A 322 0.54 -10.79 -16.26
C GLU A 322 -0.96 -11.10 -16.17
N TRP A 323 -1.42 -11.53 -14.98
CA TRP A 323 -2.84 -11.79 -14.73
C TRP A 323 -3.70 -10.53 -14.95
N LYS A 324 -3.26 -9.39 -14.43
CA LYS A 324 -3.96 -8.10 -14.57
C LYS A 324 -4.17 -7.72 -16.05
N ILE A 325 -3.15 -7.92 -16.88
CA ILE A 325 -3.21 -7.67 -18.33
C ILE A 325 -4.23 -8.61 -18.99
N ASN A 326 -4.23 -9.90 -18.64
CA ASN A 326 -5.15 -10.88 -19.20
C ASN A 326 -6.61 -10.61 -18.84
N GLU A 327 -6.87 -10.10 -17.63
CA GLU A 327 -8.20 -9.68 -17.18
C GLU A 327 -8.67 -8.34 -17.78
N GLY A 328 -7.81 -7.65 -18.55
CA GLY A 328 -8.13 -6.36 -19.15
C GLY A 328 -8.22 -5.21 -18.14
N ILE A 329 -7.57 -5.33 -16.98
CA ILE A 329 -7.50 -4.25 -16.00
C ILE A 329 -6.46 -3.23 -16.47
N SER A 330 -6.93 -2.04 -16.86
CA SER A 330 -6.16 -1.05 -17.61
C SER A 330 -5.14 -0.25 -16.80
N TRP A 331 -5.30 -0.19 -15.48
CA TRP A 331 -4.52 0.66 -14.59
C TRP A 331 -3.40 -0.07 -13.89
#